data_AF-A0AAE3EH34-F1
#
_entry.id   AF-A0AAE3EH34-F1
#
_cell.length_a   1.000
_cell.length_b   1.000
_cell.length_c   1.000
_cell.angle_alpha   90.00
_cell.angle_beta   90.00
_cell.angle_gamma   90.00
#
_symmetry.space_group_name_H-M   'P 1'
#
loop_
_entity.id
_entity.type
_entity.pdbx_description
1 polymer ?
#
loop_
_entity_poly.entity_id
_entity_poly.type
_entity_poly.pdbx_seq_one_letter_code
_entity_poly.pdbx_strand_id
1 'polypeptide(L)'
;MSIRERQITDELFYKKFERTYQNLTLTGKAPWLKEGKIERDIAYNPTSGVIFKGVNALMLEMSAAEQGFKESRWLSESEVNNFRLRVRPGMEPTPIAYVNRYAHITDVHPSTGKAFDEKHPKQKYYYMYNIEQLKECSMLRESGLTLDRALVQEKIKTVVENTKTNRFPEILDKVSSTAEQKTTDDKSRLIAQELSRYRMTQEFKGNFIPQAPLLAMKDASIKTHGATLLTTLYHAEVAKDRFISRGMNLENDKVRTVARTRQQEHQQGLSL
;
A
#
# COMPACT_ATOMS: atom_id res chain seq x y z
N MET A 1 10.23 20.10 9.93
CA MET A 1 9.43 19.22 10.81
C MET A 1 8.06 19.87 11.03
N SER A 2 6.97 19.14 10.86
CA SER A 2 5.61 19.69 10.98
C SER A 2 4.99 19.35 12.33
N ILE A 3 4.48 20.36 13.03
CA ILE A 3 3.73 20.18 14.29
C ILE A 3 2.51 19.25 14.07
N ARG A 4 1.96 19.22 12.85
CA ARG A 4 0.75 18.48 12.50
C ARG A 4 0.95 16.96 12.56
N GLU A 5 2.07 16.43 12.09
CA GLU A 5 2.33 14.97 12.09
C GLU A 5 2.45 14.42 13.51
N ARG A 6 3.02 15.20 14.44
CA ARG A 6 3.18 14.82 15.86
C ARG A 6 1.86 14.70 16.61
N GLN A 7 0.79 15.31 16.09
CA GLN A 7 -0.53 15.30 16.70
C GLN A 7 -1.37 14.09 16.27
N ILE A 8 -0.90 13.30 15.31
CA ILE A 8 -1.60 12.10 14.87
C ILE A 8 -1.45 11.01 15.95
N THR A 9 -2.57 10.63 16.55
CA THR A 9 -2.66 9.50 17.48
C THR A 9 -3.11 8.23 16.77
N ASP A 10 -2.93 7.08 17.41
CA ASP A 10 -3.41 5.79 16.90
C ASP A 10 -4.93 5.83 16.69
N GLU A 11 -5.67 6.45 17.61
CA GLU A 11 -7.12 6.63 17.51
C GLU A 11 -7.52 7.47 16.28
N LEU A 12 -6.83 8.60 16.03
CA LEU A 12 -7.11 9.45 14.87
C LEU A 12 -6.82 8.72 13.55
N PHE A 13 -5.71 7.97 13.50
CA PHE A 13 -5.36 7.17 12.34
C PHE A 13 -6.41 6.09 12.08
N TYR A 14 -6.80 5.33 13.10
CA TYR A 14 -7.79 4.27 13.00
C TYR A 14 -9.16 4.78 12.59
N LYS A 15 -9.61 5.89 13.18
CA LYS A 15 -10.88 6.52 12.84
C LYS A 15 -10.89 7.04 11.41
N LYS A 16 -9.79 7.63 10.94
CA LYS A 16 -9.66 8.08 9.54
C LYS A 16 -9.72 6.89 8.59
N PHE A 17 -8.96 5.83 8.89
CA PHE A 17 -8.91 4.62 8.08
C PHE A 17 -10.28 3.95 7.95
N GLU A 18 -10.97 3.74 9.08
CA GLU A 18 -12.32 3.17 9.10
C GLU A 18 -13.32 4.03 8.33
N ARG A 19 -13.33 5.35 8.60
CA ARG A 19 -14.25 6.29 7.94
C ARG A 19 -14.06 6.26 6.42
N THR A 20 -12.82 6.30 5.95
CA THR A 20 -12.54 6.26 4.51
C THR A 20 -12.99 4.93 3.91
N TYR A 21 -12.69 3.79 4.55
CA TYR A 21 -13.14 2.47 4.08
C TYR A 21 -14.67 2.37 3.97
N GLN A 22 -15.38 2.75 5.03
CA GLN A 22 -16.83 2.73 5.07
C GLN A 22 -17.43 3.68 4.03
N ASN A 23 -16.93 4.92 3.96
CA ASN A 23 -17.41 5.91 2.99
C ASN A 23 -17.28 5.38 1.55
N LEU A 24 -16.10 4.84 1.18
CA LEU A 24 -15.87 4.26 -0.14
C LEU A 24 -16.82 3.10 -0.44
N THR A 25 -17.00 2.21 0.52
CA THR A 25 -17.83 1.00 0.33
C THR A 25 -19.31 1.37 0.22
N LEU A 26 -19.80 2.23 1.10
CA LEU A 26 -21.20 2.66 1.14
C LEU A 26 -21.59 3.49 -0.09
N THR A 27 -20.69 4.35 -0.57
CA THR A 27 -20.90 5.17 -1.78
C THR A 27 -20.63 4.43 -3.09
N GLY A 28 -20.15 3.18 -3.04
CA GLY A 28 -19.79 2.41 -4.23
C GLY A 28 -18.54 2.92 -4.96
N LYS A 29 -17.76 3.80 -4.32
CA LYS A 29 -16.51 4.34 -4.86
C LYS A 29 -15.31 3.44 -4.60
N ALA A 30 -15.43 2.48 -3.67
CA ALA A 30 -14.40 1.51 -3.39
C ALA A 30 -13.93 0.76 -4.66
N PRO A 31 -12.63 0.76 -4.97
CA PRO A 31 -12.10 0.09 -6.16
C PRO A 31 -12.39 -1.42 -6.20
N TRP A 32 -12.38 -2.08 -5.03
CA TRP A 32 -12.68 -3.51 -4.88
C TRP A 32 -14.17 -3.87 -5.04
N LEU A 33 -15.03 -2.92 -5.41
CA LEU A 33 -16.44 -3.18 -5.73
C LEU A 33 -16.72 -3.13 -7.23
N LYS A 34 -15.72 -2.76 -8.05
CA LYS A 34 -15.89 -2.53 -9.48
C LYS A 34 -15.23 -3.65 -10.28
N GLU A 35 -15.95 -4.16 -11.25
CA GLU A 35 -15.37 -5.03 -12.27
C GLU A 35 -14.53 -4.22 -13.25
N GLY A 36 -13.42 -4.82 -13.69
CA GLY A 36 -12.64 -4.33 -14.81
C GLY A 36 -11.16 -4.20 -14.50
N LYS A 37 -10.47 -3.48 -15.37
CA LYS A 37 -9.03 -3.25 -15.24
C LYS A 37 -8.75 -2.36 -14.03
N ILE A 38 -7.78 -2.77 -13.22
CA ILE A 38 -7.31 -1.96 -12.10
C ILE A 38 -6.77 -0.61 -12.61
N GLU A 39 -7.35 0.48 -12.13
CA GLU A 39 -7.02 1.85 -12.58
C GLU A 39 -5.69 2.36 -12.01
N ARG A 40 -5.39 2.02 -10.76
CA ARG A 40 -4.24 2.52 -9.99
C ARG A 40 -3.21 1.42 -9.78
N ASP A 41 -1.94 1.76 -10.01
CA ASP A 41 -0.82 0.92 -9.62
C ASP A 41 -0.64 0.94 -8.08
N ILE A 42 0.26 0.11 -7.57
CA ILE A 42 0.65 0.13 -6.16
C ILE A 42 1.21 1.50 -5.81
N ALA A 43 0.79 2.05 -4.67
CA ALA A 43 1.30 3.32 -4.18
C ALA A 43 2.82 3.27 -4.01
N TYR A 44 3.52 4.29 -4.51
CA TYR A 44 4.96 4.43 -4.36
C TYR A 44 5.37 5.89 -4.26
N ASN A 45 6.55 6.13 -3.69
CA ASN A 45 7.20 7.42 -3.72
C ASN A 45 8.16 7.52 -4.91
N PRO A 46 7.92 8.43 -5.88
CA PRO A 46 8.74 8.56 -7.09
C PRO A 46 10.13 9.14 -6.84
N THR A 47 10.36 9.85 -5.72
CA THR A 47 11.65 10.45 -5.37
C THR A 47 12.59 9.45 -4.72
N SER A 48 12.06 8.62 -3.82
CA SER A 48 12.84 7.64 -3.07
C SER A 48 12.81 6.24 -3.65
N GLY A 49 11.79 5.93 -4.46
CA GLY A 49 11.56 4.59 -4.96
C GLY A 49 10.86 3.65 -4.00
N VAL A 50 10.45 4.14 -2.83
CA VAL A 50 9.78 3.29 -1.83
C VAL A 50 8.41 2.87 -2.36
N ILE A 51 8.19 1.56 -2.47
CA ILE A 51 6.87 0.97 -2.72
C ILE A 51 6.20 0.74 -1.37
N PHE A 52 5.03 1.33 -1.17
CA PHE A 52 4.27 1.15 0.07
C PHE A 52 3.69 -0.27 0.11
N LYS A 53 3.68 -0.87 1.31
CA LYS A 53 3.12 -2.20 1.58
C LYS A 53 2.15 -2.17 2.75
N GLY A 54 1.41 -3.25 2.96
CA GLY A 54 0.51 -3.41 4.10
C GLY A 54 -0.57 -2.32 4.18
N VAL A 55 -0.97 -2.00 5.41
CA VAL A 55 -2.01 -0.99 5.67
C VAL A 55 -1.70 0.39 5.11
N ASN A 56 -0.42 0.75 4.92
CA ASN A 56 -0.04 2.03 4.31
C ASN A 56 -0.44 2.06 2.84
N ALA A 57 -0.16 1.00 2.10
CA ALA A 57 -0.53 0.92 0.69
C ALA A 57 -2.04 0.96 0.51
N LEU A 58 -2.78 0.30 1.40
CA LEU A 58 -4.24 0.33 1.40
C LEU A 58 -4.78 1.72 1.79
N MET A 59 -4.23 2.37 2.81
CA MET A 59 -4.64 3.72 3.23
C MET A 59 -4.45 4.75 2.10
N LEU A 60 -3.33 4.66 1.38
CA LEU A 60 -3.05 5.51 0.23
C LEU A 60 -4.02 5.23 -0.94
N GLU A 61 -4.25 3.96 -1.28
CA GLU A 61 -5.22 3.58 -2.32
C GLU A 61 -6.63 4.09 -2.00
N MET A 62 -7.09 3.88 -0.77
CA MET A 62 -8.38 4.36 -0.31
C MET A 62 -8.47 5.88 -0.37
N SER A 63 -7.43 6.58 0.05
CA SER A 63 -7.42 8.04 0.03
C SER A 63 -7.39 8.62 -1.39
N ALA A 64 -6.70 7.97 -2.33
CA ALA A 64 -6.78 8.30 -3.75
C ALA A 64 -8.19 8.09 -4.30
N ALA A 65 -8.79 6.93 -4.04
CA ALA A 65 -10.14 6.61 -4.49
C ALA A 65 -11.20 7.58 -3.94
N GLU A 66 -11.05 8.00 -2.67
CA GLU A 66 -11.98 8.94 -2.02
C GLU A 66 -11.95 10.32 -2.68
N GLN A 67 -10.75 10.75 -3.09
CA GLN A 67 -10.52 12.04 -3.76
C GLN A 67 -10.63 11.97 -5.29
N GLY A 68 -10.85 10.78 -5.86
CA GLY A 68 -10.95 10.58 -7.31
C GLY A 68 -9.62 10.64 -8.06
N PHE A 69 -8.50 10.46 -7.36
CA PHE A 69 -7.17 10.43 -7.96
C PHE A 69 -6.92 9.11 -8.70
N LYS A 70 -6.17 9.20 -9.80
CA LYS A 70 -5.74 8.10 -10.66
C LYS A 70 -4.24 7.80 -10.50
N GLU A 71 -3.49 8.72 -9.94
CA GLU A 71 -2.05 8.60 -9.76
C GLU A 71 -1.68 7.81 -8.51
N SER A 72 -0.70 6.92 -8.66
CA SER A 72 -0.17 6.10 -7.55
C SER A 72 1.09 6.72 -6.92
N ARG A 73 1.45 7.95 -7.31
CA ARG A 73 2.64 8.67 -6.86
C ARG A 73 2.34 9.49 -5.61
N TRP A 74 3.11 9.26 -4.55
CA TRP A 74 2.95 9.90 -3.25
C TRP A 74 4.27 10.48 -2.74
N LEU A 75 4.26 11.75 -2.37
CA LEU A 75 5.42 12.45 -1.77
C LEU A 75 5.22 12.66 -0.28
N SER A 76 6.30 12.60 0.50
CA SER A 76 6.21 12.96 1.91
C SER A 76 6.02 14.46 2.10
N GLU A 77 5.47 14.87 3.25
CA GLU A 77 5.38 16.28 3.62
C GLU A 77 6.76 16.97 3.59
N SER A 78 7.82 16.27 4.00
CA SER A 78 9.19 16.80 3.93
C SER A 78 9.63 17.04 2.47
N GLU A 79 9.30 16.17 1.53
CA GLU A 79 9.63 16.34 0.11
C GLU A 79 8.83 17.48 -0.52
N VAL A 80 7.52 17.56 -0.24
CA VAL A 80 6.68 18.68 -0.69
C VAL A 80 7.26 20.03 -0.26
N ASN A 81 7.68 20.12 1.01
CA ASN A 81 8.32 21.33 1.55
C ASN A 81 9.70 21.61 0.92
N ASN A 82 10.54 20.58 0.78
CA ASN A 82 11.88 20.71 0.21
C ASN A 82 11.84 21.16 -1.26
N PHE A 83 10.89 20.62 -2.03
CA PHE A 83 10.66 20.98 -3.43
C PHE A 83 9.82 22.25 -3.59
N ARG A 84 9.37 22.87 -2.49
CA ARG A 84 8.53 24.08 -2.48
C ARG A 84 7.26 23.91 -3.32
N LEU A 85 6.69 22.71 -3.33
CA LEU A 85 5.47 22.40 -4.08
C LEU A 85 4.26 22.96 -3.36
N ARG A 86 3.30 23.52 -4.11
CA ARG A 86 2.08 24.06 -3.52
C ARG A 86 0.96 23.03 -3.56
N VAL A 87 0.42 22.75 -2.38
CA VAL A 87 -0.81 21.96 -2.22
C VAL A 87 -2.01 22.79 -2.69
N ARG A 88 -2.91 22.19 -3.46
CA ARG A 88 -4.13 22.85 -3.92
C ARG A 88 -5.02 23.21 -2.71
N PRO A 89 -5.71 24.36 -2.72
CA PRO A 89 -6.59 24.75 -1.62
C PRO A 89 -7.64 23.67 -1.31
N GLY A 90 -7.84 23.36 -0.03
CA GLY A 90 -8.81 22.37 0.43
C GLY A 90 -8.37 20.90 0.33
N MET A 91 -7.14 20.62 -0.14
CA MET A 91 -6.59 19.27 -0.16
C MET A 91 -5.92 18.94 1.18
N GLU A 92 -6.24 17.78 1.73
CA GLU A 92 -5.70 17.30 3.00
C GLU A 92 -4.71 16.15 2.79
N PRO A 93 -3.63 16.07 3.58
CA PRO A 93 -2.68 14.97 3.49
C PRO A 93 -3.27 13.64 3.96
N THR A 94 -2.65 12.56 3.50
CA THR A 94 -2.98 11.19 3.88
C THR A 94 -1.93 10.68 4.89
N PRO A 95 -2.33 10.28 6.11
CA PRO A 95 -1.38 9.73 7.06
C PRO A 95 -1.03 8.29 6.70
N ILE A 96 0.24 7.93 6.91
CA ILE A 96 0.75 6.56 6.88
C ILE A 96 1.41 6.23 8.23
N ALA A 97 1.43 4.96 8.60
CA ALA A 97 1.96 4.48 9.87
C ALA A 97 3.39 3.91 9.72
N TYR A 98 4.23 4.14 10.72
CA TYR A 98 5.60 3.60 10.79
C TYR A 98 5.78 2.71 12.02
N VAL A 99 5.52 3.26 13.21
CA VAL A 99 5.53 2.52 14.47
C VAL A 99 4.08 2.28 14.88
N ASN A 100 3.48 1.29 14.24
CA ASN A 100 2.12 0.84 14.54
C ASN A 100 2.11 -0.70 14.50
N ARG A 101 1.25 -1.33 15.31
CA ARG A 101 1.00 -2.78 15.32
C ARG A 101 0.74 -3.35 13.92
N TYR A 102 0.21 -2.55 13.00
CA TYR A 102 -0.16 -2.95 11.65
C TYR A 102 0.85 -2.51 10.57
N ALA A 103 1.96 -1.85 10.96
CA ALA A 103 3.00 -1.41 10.04
C ALA A 103 4.25 -2.30 10.16
N HIS A 104 4.93 -2.54 9.04
CA HIS A 104 6.21 -3.23 9.05
C HIS A 104 7.30 -2.34 9.65
N ILE A 105 7.99 -2.84 10.67
CA ILE A 105 9.16 -2.16 11.23
C ILE A 105 10.28 -2.23 10.18
N THR A 106 10.87 -1.08 9.84
CA THR A 106 11.95 -0.97 8.87
C THR A 106 13.08 -0.13 9.44
N ASP A 107 14.32 -0.39 9.04
CA ASP A 107 15.50 0.37 9.51
C ASP A 107 15.66 1.72 8.77
N VAL A 108 14.73 2.04 7.88
CA VAL A 108 14.73 3.24 7.04
C VAL A 108 13.38 3.97 7.14
N HIS A 109 13.39 5.25 6.81
CA HIS A 109 12.20 6.09 6.81
C HIS A 109 11.16 5.56 5.81
N PRO A 110 9.92 5.28 6.23
CA PRO A 110 8.95 4.58 5.40
C PRO A 110 8.43 5.42 4.23
N SER A 111 8.51 6.75 4.31
CA SER A 111 8.14 7.61 3.21
C SER A 111 9.29 7.93 2.26
N THR A 112 10.56 7.94 2.71
CA THR A 112 11.69 8.44 1.91
C THR A 112 12.79 7.41 1.67
N GLY A 113 12.74 6.24 2.30
CA GLY A 113 13.74 5.18 2.18
C GLY A 113 15.12 5.51 2.73
N LYS A 114 15.32 6.69 3.33
CA LYS A 114 16.61 7.13 3.90
C LYS A 114 16.77 6.66 5.34
N ALA A 115 18.01 6.61 5.83
CA ALA A 115 18.26 6.39 7.26
C ALA A 115 17.60 7.49 8.10
N PHE A 116 17.20 7.16 9.33
CA PHE A 116 16.71 8.15 10.28
C PHE A 116 17.85 9.09 10.68
N ASP A 117 17.57 10.39 10.71
CA ASP A 117 18.52 11.44 11.11
C ASP A 117 17.78 12.52 11.93
N GLU A 118 18.49 13.55 12.40
CA GLU A 118 17.90 14.65 13.16
C GLU A 118 16.82 15.42 12.37
N LYS A 119 16.92 15.44 11.03
CA LYS A 119 15.96 16.11 10.15
C LYS A 119 14.74 15.22 9.84
N HIS A 120 14.89 13.90 9.98
CA HIS A 120 13.90 12.86 9.71
C HIS A 120 13.85 11.85 10.88
N PRO A 121 13.38 12.27 12.07
CA PRO A 121 13.36 11.39 13.23
C PRO A 121 12.32 10.28 13.07
N LYS A 122 12.51 9.21 13.86
CA LYS A 122 11.50 8.16 14.00
C LYS A 122 10.24 8.75 14.63
N GLN A 123 9.09 8.62 13.94
CA GLN A 123 7.80 9.04 14.48
C GLN A 123 6.71 8.04 14.10
N LYS A 124 5.59 8.02 14.83
CA LYS A 124 4.55 7.01 14.61
C LYS A 124 3.88 7.14 13.24
N TYR A 125 3.66 8.36 12.77
CA TYR A 125 2.88 8.65 11.56
C TYR A 125 3.53 9.72 10.69
N TYR A 126 3.44 9.58 9.38
CA TYR A 126 3.92 10.56 8.40
C TYR A 126 2.79 10.97 7.48
N TYR A 127 2.82 12.21 6.99
CA TYR A 127 1.91 12.67 5.95
C TYR A 127 2.47 12.46 4.56
N MET A 128 1.60 11.98 3.69
CA MET A 128 1.82 11.79 2.28
C MET A 128 0.85 12.66 1.48
N TYR A 129 1.34 13.18 0.37
CA TYR A 129 0.56 13.94 -0.60
C TYR A 129 0.61 13.21 -1.95
N ASN A 130 -0.57 12.95 -2.52
CA ASN A 130 -0.66 12.46 -3.88
C ASN A 130 -0.21 13.56 -4.85
N ILE A 131 0.44 13.19 -5.94
CA ILE A 131 0.87 14.13 -6.98
C ILE A 131 -0.26 15.02 -7.51
N GLU A 132 -1.49 14.51 -7.57
CA GLU A 132 -2.67 15.26 -8.03
C GLU A 132 -3.14 16.34 -7.05
N GLN A 133 -2.69 16.28 -5.79
CA GLN A 133 -2.93 17.33 -4.80
C GLN A 133 -2.03 18.56 -5.01
N LEU A 134 -1.02 18.46 -5.87
CA LEU A 134 0.02 19.47 -6.05
C LEU A 134 -0.22 20.26 -7.36
N LYS A 135 0.19 21.53 -7.38
CA LYS A 135 0.03 22.42 -8.54
C LYS A 135 1.18 22.31 -9.55
N GLU A 136 2.42 22.14 -9.10
CA GLU A 136 3.63 22.23 -9.94
C GLU A 136 4.46 20.94 -10.01
N CYS A 137 3.82 19.79 -10.19
CA CYS A 137 4.49 18.49 -10.03
C CYS A 137 5.19 17.91 -11.28
N SER A 138 5.12 18.59 -12.42
CA SER A 138 5.72 18.14 -13.69
C SER A 138 7.26 18.10 -13.68
N MET A 139 7.90 18.64 -12.64
CA MET A 139 9.36 18.79 -12.52
C MET A 139 10.04 17.71 -11.66
N LEU A 140 9.30 16.73 -11.15
CA LEU A 140 9.88 15.68 -10.32
C LEU A 140 10.79 14.76 -11.15
N ARG A 141 12.06 14.67 -10.77
CA ARG A 141 12.95 13.62 -11.28
C ARG A 141 12.57 12.31 -10.61
N GLU A 142 12.00 11.40 -11.39
CA GLU A 142 11.69 10.06 -10.92
C GLU A 142 13.00 9.30 -10.66
N SER A 143 13.05 8.54 -9.56
CA SER A 143 14.21 7.73 -9.16
C SER A 143 14.47 6.54 -10.09
N GLY A 144 13.90 6.54 -11.30
CA GLY A 144 13.96 5.45 -12.27
C GLY A 144 13.09 4.23 -11.91
N LEU A 145 12.35 4.28 -10.79
CA LEU A 145 11.40 3.24 -10.42
C LEU A 145 10.06 3.45 -11.12
N THR A 146 10.05 3.14 -12.41
CA THR A 146 8.85 2.53 -12.97
C THR A 146 8.71 1.14 -12.33
N LEU A 147 7.50 0.71 -11.98
CA LEU A 147 7.22 -0.71 -11.72
C LEU A 147 7.58 -1.49 -13.00
N ASP A 148 8.86 -1.83 -13.11
CA ASP A 148 9.44 -2.38 -14.32
C ASP A 148 8.84 -3.76 -14.54
N ARG A 149 8.68 -4.13 -15.81
CA ARG A 149 8.24 -5.47 -16.21
C ARG A 149 9.07 -6.54 -15.48
N ALA A 150 10.35 -6.30 -15.25
CA ALA A 150 11.22 -7.20 -14.48
C ALA A 150 10.71 -7.49 -13.06
N LEU A 151 10.26 -6.46 -12.32
CA LEU A 151 9.73 -6.62 -10.96
C LEU A 151 8.42 -7.42 -10.97
N VAL A 152 7.54 -7.14 -11.93
CA VAL A 152 6.28 -7.87 -12.09
C VAL A 152 6.57 -9.34 -12.45
N GLN A 153 7.52 -9.62 -13.34
CA GLN A 153 7.92 -10.99 -13.68
C GLN A 153 8.52 -11.73 -12.48
N GLU A 154 9.33 -11.06 -11.65
CA GLU A 154 9.85 -11.64 -10.40
C GLU A 154 8.71 -12.01 -9.43
N LYS A 155 7.70 -11.14 -9.28
CA LYS A 155 6.51 -11.43 -8.46
C LYS A 155 5.71 -12.61 -9.02
N ILE A 156 5.51 -12.68 -10.33
CA ILE A 156 4.79 -13.79 -10.98
C ILE A 156 5.53 -15.10 -10.70
N LYS A 157 6.85 -15.14 -10.93
CA LYS A 157 7.67 -16.31 -10.64
C LYS A 157 7.53 -16.74 -9.17
N THR A 158 7.64 -15.78 -8.26
CA THR A 158 7.53 -16.03 -6.81
C THR A 158 6.16 -16.59 -6.42
N VAL A 159 5.08 -16.02 -6.96
CA VAL A 159 3.72 -16.50 -6.70
C VAL A 159 3.52 -17.90 -7.25
N VAL A 160 3.99 -18.20 -8.45
CA VAL A 160 3.89 -19.56 -9.03
C VAL A 160 4.68 -20.56 -8.19
N GLU A 161 5.87 -20.19 -7.73
CA GLU A 161 6.69 -21.02 -6.83
C GLU A 161 6.00 -21.28 -5.48
N ASN A 162 5.38 -20.26 -4.89
CA ASN A 162 4.70 -20.35 -3.60
C ASN A 162 3.36 -21.11 -3.71
N THR A 163 2.61 -20.90 -4.79
CA THR A 163 1.26 -21.48 -4.98
C THR A 163 1.28 -22.82 -5.71
N LYS A 164 2.37 -23.17 -6.40
CA LYS A 164 2.48 -24.33 -7.30
C LYS A 164 1.46 -24.33 -8.45
N THR A 165 0.93 -23.17 -8.83
CA THR A 165 0.01 -23.00 -9.95
C THR A 165 0.27 -21.67 -10.65
N ASN A 166 0.00 -21.61 -11.95
CA ASN A 166 0.02 -20.38 -12.74
C ASN A 166 -1.39 -19.90 -13.10
N ARG A 167 -2.43 -20.60 -12.62
CA ARG A 167 -3.82 -20.24 -12.87
C ARG A 167 -4.23 -19.14 -11.91
N PHE A 168 -4.45 -17.95 -12.46
CA PHE A 168 -4.75 -16.77 -11.65
C PHE A 168 -5.99 -16.93 -10.74
N PRO A 169 -7.11 -17.54 -11.18
CA PRO A 169 -8.24 -17.80 -10.28
C PRO A 169 -7.86 -18.67 -9.07
N GLU A 170 -7.08 -19.74 -9.27
CA GLU A 170 -6.63 -20.61 -8.17
C GLU A 170 -5.68 -19.87 -7.21
N ILE A 171 -4.87 -18.94 -7.72
CA ILE A 171 -4.03 -18.06 -6.90
C ILE A 171 -4.91 -17.17 -6.02
N LEU A 172 -5.94 -16.55 -6.61
CA LEU A 172 -6.89 -15.70 -5.87
C LEU A 172 -7.61 -16.49 -4.78
N ASP A 173 -8.06 -17.71 -5.06
CA ASP A 173 -8.74 -18.58 -4.09
C ASP A 173 -7.83 -18.99 -2.91
N LYS A 174 -6.54 -19.22 -3.17
CA LYS A 174 -5.55 -19.51 -2.13
C LYS A 174 -5.27 -18.29 -1.24
N VAL A 175 -5.17 -17.11 -1.86
CA VAL A 175 -4.94 -15.85 -1.15
C VAL A 175 -6.14 -15.51 -0.27
N SER A 176 -7.37 -15.62 -0.79
CA SER A 176 -8.59 -15.38 -0.02
C SER A 176 -8.75 -16.38 1.13
N SER A 177 -8.50 -17.67 0.88
CA SER A 177 -8.53 -18.72 1.91
C SER A 177 -7.52 -18.45 3.04
N THR A 178 -6.35 -17.90 2.70
CA THR A 178 -5.33 -17.55 3.71
C THR A 178 -5.74 -16.32 4.53
N ALA A 179 -6.39 -15.34 3.89
CA ALA A 179 -6.86 -14.13 4.55
C ALA A 179 -8.01 -14.43 5.54
N GLU A 180 -8.98 -15.27 5.15
CA GLU A 180 -10.14 -15.59 5.99
C GLU A 180 -9.79 -16.42 7.23
N GLN A 181 -8.77 -17.30 7.16
CA GLN A 181 -8.35 -18.17 8.27
C GLN A 181 -7.88 -17.38 9.49
N LYS A 182 -7.56 -16.09 9.32
CA LYS A 182 -7.14 -15.18 10.39
C LYS A 182 -8.28 -14.29 10.89
N THR A 183 -9.50 -14.49 10.40
CA THR A 183 -10.69 -13.73 10.77
C THR A 183 -11.75 -14.65 11.36
N THR A 184 -12.41 -14.18 12.42
CA THR A 184 -13.34 -15.02 13.19
C THR A 184 -14.78 -14.87 12.75
N ASP A 185 -15.24 -13.66 12.42
CA ASP A 185 -16.63 -13.39 12.03
C ASP A 185 -16.85 -13.41 10.50
N ASP A 186 -18.04 -13.81 10.09
CA ASP A 186 -18.37 -14.00 8.66
C ASP A 186 -18.29 -12.70 7.84
N LYS A 187 -18.56 -11.55 8.46
CA LYS A 187 -18.50 -10.24 7.77
C LYS A 187 -17.06 -9.81 7.52
N SER A 188 -16.18 -9.99 8.50
CA SER A 188 -14.76 -9.80 8.33
C SER A 188 -14.15 -10.78 7.34
N ARG A 189 -14.58 -12.05 7.33
CA ARG A 189 -14.13 -13.03 6.32
C ARG A 189 -14.43 -12.53 4.92
N LEU A 190 -15.66 -12.08 4.67
CA LEU A 190 -16.06 -11.53 3.37
C LEU A 190 -15.17 -10.36 2.95
N ILE A 191 -14.92 -9.41 3.87
CA ILE A 191 -14.03 -8.27 3.62
C ILE A 191 -12.60 -8.75 3.32
N ALA A 192 -12.06 -9.66 4.12
CA ALA A 192 -10.70 -10.16 3.96
C ALA A 192 -10.49 -10.90 2.63
N GLN A 193 -11.46 -11.73 2.23
CA GLN A 193 -11.45 -12.44 0.95
C GLN A 193 -11.42 -11.46 -0.22
N GLU A 194 -12.38 -10.53 -0.31
CA GLU A 194 -12.47 -9.61 -1.44
C GLU A 194 -11.27 -8.66 -1.52
N LEU A 195 -10.83 -8.12 -0.38
CA LEU A 195 -9.70 -7.20 -0.38
C LEU A 195 -8.41 -7.92 -0.75
N SER A 196 -8.15 -9.12 -0.21
CA SER A 196 -6.95 -9.86 -0.58
C SER A 196 -6.92 -10.24 -2.07
N ARG A 197 -8.07 -10.59 -2.66
CA ARG A 197 -8.21 -10.84 -4.11
C ARG A 197 -7.99 -9.58 -4.95
N TYR A 198 -8.62 -8.47 -4.59
CA TYR A 198 -8.44 -7.18 -5.26
C TYR A 198 -6.98 -6.76 -5.24
N ARG A 199 -6.36 -6.82 -4.07
CA ARG A 199 -4.99 -6.38 -3.85
C ARG A 199 -3.98 -7.28 -4.55
N MET A 200 -4.21 -8.59 -4.58
CA MET A 200 -3.43 -9.50 -5.42
C MET A 200 -3.57 -9.19 -6.93
N THR A 201 -4.77 -8.82 -7.38
CA THR A 201 -5.00 -8.42 -8.78
C THR A 201 -4.29 -7.13 -9.15
N GLN A 202 -4.23 -6.17 -8.21
CA GLN A 202 -3.52 -4.91 -8.38
C GLN A 202 -2.01 -5.12 -8.58
N GLU A 203 -1.38 -6.07 -7.86
CA GLU A 203 0.04 -6.41 -7.99
C GLU A 203 0.45 -6.82 -9.42
N PHE A 204 -0.49 -7.38 -10.17
CA PHE A 204 -0.28 -7.89 -11.53
C PHE A 204 -0.97 -7.06 -12.62
N LYS A 205 -1.61 -5.95 -12.25
CA LYS A 205 -2.39 -5.09 -13.18
C LYS A 205 -3.43 -5.89 -13.97
N GLY A 206 -4.05 -6.87 -13.31
CA GLY A 206 -5.06 -7.73 -13.91
C GLY A 206 -6.42 -7.05 -14.04
N ASN A 207 -7.38 -7.79 -14.60
CA ASN A 207 -8.80 -7.45 -14.51
C ASN A 207 -9.37 -8.08 -13.24
N PHE A 208 -9.99 -7.26 -12.39
CA PHE A 208 -10.62 -7.72 -11.18
C PHE A 208 -12.11 -7.96 -11.40
N ILE A 209 -12.60 -9.07 -10.84
CA ILE A 209 -14.03 -9.42 -10.81
C ILE A 209 -14.39 -9.68 -9.33
N PRO A 210 -15.17 -8.80 -8.69
CA PRO A 210 -15.68 -9.03 -7.34
C PRO A 210 -16.49 -10.33 -7.28
N GLN A 211 -16.28 -11.16 -6.26
CA GLN A 211 -17.13 -12.35 -6.04
C GLN A 211 -18.28 -12.05 -5.08
N ALA A 212 -18.04 -11.21 -4.08
CA ALA A 212 -19.05 -10.78 -3.14
C ALA A 212 -20.10 -9.84 -3.78
N PRO A 213 -21.40 -10.07 -3.54
CA PRO A 213 -22.43 -9.12 -3.93
C PRO A 213 -22.22 -7.75 -3.26
N LEU A 214 -22.48 -6.67 -4.01
CA LEU A 214 -22.33 -5.29 -3.53
C LEU A 214 -23.06 -5.05 -2.19
N LEU A 215 -24.30 -5.53 -2.07
CA LEU A 215 -25.09 -5.39 -0.84
C LEU A 215 -24.45 -6.11 0.35
N ALA A 216 -23.85 -7.28 0.13
CA ALA A 216 -23.15 -8.01 1.18
C ALA A 216 -21.90 -7.28 1.65
N MET A 217 -21.15 -6.66 0.73
CA MET A 217 -19.99 -5.82 1.06
C MET A 217 -20.39 -4.57 1.85
N LYS A 218 -21.50 -3.92 1.47
CA LYS A 218 -22.02 -2.77 2.24
C LYS A 218 -22.44 -3.19 3.65
N ASP A 219 -23.20 -4.27 3.79
CA ASP A 219 -23.61 -4.81 5.09
C ASP A 219 -22.40 -5.17 5.97
N ALA A 220 -21.39 -5.82 5.38
CA ALA A 220 -20.15 -6.13 6.09
C ALA A 220 -19.40 -4.87 6.55
N SER A 221 -19.32 -3.83 5.72
CA SER A 221 -18.65 -2.58 6.10
C SER A 221 -19.29 -1.85 7.28
N ILE A 222 -20.61 -1.98 7.44
CA ILE A 222 -21.37 -1.40 8.57
C ILE A 222 -21.13 -2.21 9.84
N LYS A 223 -21.07 -3.55 9.71
CA LYS A 223 -20.97 -4.47 10.85
C LYS A 223 -19.54 -4.69 11.35
N THR A 224 -18.55 -4.45 10.50
CA THR A 224 -17.13 -4.59 10.84
C THR A 224 -16.51 -3.20 11.03
N HIS A 225 -16.23 -2.82 12.28
CA HIS A 225 -15.74 -1.49 12.64
C HIS A 225 -14.51 -1.54 13.56
N GLY A 226 -13.87 -0.38 13.76
CA GLY A 226 -12.76 -0.19 14.68
C GLY A 226 -11.58 -1.14 14.47
N ALA A 227 -11.06 -1.68 15.57
CA ALA A 227 -9.91 -2.57 15.57
C ALA A 227 -10.13 -3.86 14.78
N THR A 228 -11.37 -4.36 14.71
CA THR A 228 -11.71 -5.55 13.93
C THR A 228 -11.49 -5.30 12.44
N LEU A 229 -12.02 -4.19 11.92
CA LEU A 229 -11.83 -3.81 10.51
C LEU A 229 -10.35 -3.67 10.13
N LEU A 230 -9.58 -2.95 10.95
CA LEU A 230 -8.15 -2.77 10.72
C LEU A 230 -7.39 -4.09 10.74
N THR A 231 -7.70 -4.97 11.69
CA THR A 231 -7.07 -6.29 11.80
C THR A 231 -7.41 -7.18 10.61
N THR A 232 -8.67 -7.17 10.18
CA THR A 232 -9.16 -7.86 8.98
C THR A 232 -8.41 -7.42 7.74
N LEU A 233 -8.28 -6.11 7.52
CA LEU A 233 -7.61 -5.54 6.36
C LEU A 233 -6.09 -5.72 6.42
N TYR A 234 -5.50 -5.68 7.62
CA TYR A 234 -4.11 -6.07 7.83
C TYR A 234 -3.88 -7.53 7.42
N HIS A 235 -4.76 -8.46 7.82
CA HIS A 235 -4.63 -9.87 7.44
C HIS A 235 -4.81 -10.09 5.93
N ALA A 236 -5.69 -9.33 5.28
CA ALA A 236 -5.81 -9.36 3.83
C ALA A 236 -4.51 -8.93 3.12
N GLU A 237 -3.90 -7.83 3.55
CA GLU A 237 -2.62 -7.37 2.99
C GLU A 237 -1.48 -8.36 3.29
N VAL A 238 -1.41 -8.89 4.52
CA VAL A 238 -0.40 -9.88 4.92
C VAL A 238 -0.52 -11.17 4.10
N ALA A 239 -1.74 -11.64 3.84
CA ALA A 239 -1.95 -12.81 3.00
C ALA A 239 -1.38 -12.56 1.61
N LYS A 240 -1.76 -11.45 0.96
CA LYS A 240 -1.19 -11.03 -0.33
C LYS A 240 0.33 -10.93 -0.29
N ASP A 241 0.89 -10.21 0.68
CA ASP A 241 2.33 -9.99 0.80
C ASP A 241 3.09 -11.32 0.91
N ARG A 242 2.60 -12.29 1.69
CA ARG A 242 3.21 -13.62 1.77
C ARG A 242 3.30 -14.31 0.42
N PHE A 243 2.25 -14.27 -0.39
CA PHE A 243 2.27 -14.97 -1.67
C PHE A 243 3.26 -14.34 -2.67
N ILE A 244 3.51 -13.03 -2.60
CA ILE A 244 4.46 -12.33 -3.47
C ILE A 244 5.89 -12.26 -2.90
N SER A 245 6.10 -12.60 -1.62
CA SER A 245 7.42 -12.66 -0.99
C SER A 245 8.07 -14.04 -1.17
N ARG A 246 9.40 -14.08 -1.33
CA ARG A 246 10.15 -15.33 -1.53
C ARG A 246 9.98 -16.29 -0.34
N GLY A 247 9.55 -17.51 -0.63
CA GLY A 247 9.35 -18.54 0.39
C GLY A 247 8.26 -18.20 1.41
N MET A 248 7.33 -17.30 1.07
CA MET A 248 6.27 -16.79 1.95
C MET A 248 6.75 -16.10 3.24
N ASN A 249 8.03 -15.72 3.29
CA ASN A 249 8.63 -15.08 4.44
C ASN A 249 8.56 -13.55 4.32
N LEU A 250 7.75 -12.93 5.19
CA LEU A 250 7.64 -11.46 5.27
C LEU A 250 8.95 -10.79 5.73
N GLU A 251 9.81 -11.53 6.43
CA GLU A 251 11.08 -11.02 6.98
C GLU A 251 12.19 -10.86 5.92
N ASN A 252 12.11 -11.59 4.81
CA ASN A 252 13.09 -11.50 3.72
C ASN A 252 12.86 -10.31 2.80
N ASP A 253 11.75 -9.59 2.99
CA ASP A 253 11.47 -8.29 2.38
C ASP A 253 12.05 -7.16 3.23
N LYS A 254 13.27 -7.33 3.78
CA LYS A 254 14.13 -6.18 4.11
C LYS A 254 14.15 -5.33 2.86
N VAL A 255 13.41 -4.22 2.91
CA VAL A 255 13.21 -3.22 1.89
C VAL A 255 14.38 -3.31 0.90
N ARG A 256 14.12 -3.84 -0.31
CA ARG A 256 14.99 -3.57 -1.46
C ARG A 256 14.85 -2.06 -1.72
N THR A 257 15.44 -1.25 -0.85
CA THR A 257 15.80 0.11 -1.15
C THR A 257 16.78 -0.04 -2.30
N VAL A 258 16.51 0.65 -3.39
CA VAL A 258 17.25 0.60 -4.67
C VAL A 258 18.67 1.20 -4.54
N ALA A 259 19.29 1.09 -3.36
CA ALA A 259 20.64 1.50 -3.07
C ALA A 259 21.66 0.35 -3.09
N ARG A 260 21.26 -0.93 -3.03
CA ARG A 260 22.23 -2.04 -2.85
C ARG A 260 22.72 -2.76 -4.11
N THR A 261 22.08 -2.60 -5.26
CA THR A 261 22.58 -3.23 -6.49
C THR A 261 23.84 -2.53 -7.03
N ARG A 262 24.02 -1.22 -6.78
CA ARG A 262 25.22 -0.48 -7.25
C ARG A 262 26.50 -0.74 -6.43
N GLN A 263 26.40 -1.22 -5.20
CA GLN A 263 27.60 -1.52 -4.40
C GLN A 263 28.21 -2.88 -4.74
N GLN A 264 27.43 -3.84 -5.26
CA GLN A 264 27.96 -5.13 -5.70
C GLN A 264 28.52 -5.09 -7.13
N GLU A 265 28.03 -4.20 -8.01
CA GLU A 265 28.59 -4.04 -9.36
C GLU A 265 29.89 -3.19 -9.39
N HIS A 266 30.14 -2.32 -8.40
CA HIS A 266 31.39 -1.55 -8.31
C HIS A 266 32.52 -2.24 -7.54
N GLN A 267 32.25 -3.35 -6.81
CA GLN A 267 33.30 -4.13 -6.15
C GLN A 267 33.80 -5.32 -6.97
N GLN A 268 33.18 -5.63 -8.13
CA GLN A 268 33.66 -6.63 -9.08
C GLN A 268 34.34 -6.02 -10.33
N GLY A 269 34.60 -4.71 -10.33
CA GLY A 269 35.17 -3.97 -11.46
C GLY A 269 36.57 -3.38 -11.22
N LEU A 270 37.31 -3.84 -10.21
CA LEU A 270 38.73 -3.51 -10.03
C LEU A 270 39.50 -4.78 -9.64
N SER A 271 39.68 -5.66 -10.63
CA SER A 271 40.92 -6.43 -10.75
C SER A 271 41.81 -5.69 -11.74
N LEU A 272 42.77 -4.95 -11.20
CA LEU A 272 44.17 -4.87 -11.62
C LEU A 272 44.96 -4.36 -10.40
#